data_AF-A0A7Y2BUS0-F1
#
_entry.id   AF-A0A7Y2BUS0-F1
#
_cell.length_a   1.000
_cell.length_b   1.000
_cell.length_c   1.000
_cell.angle_alpha   90.00
_cell.angle_beta   90.00
_cell.angle_gamma   90.00
#
_symmetry.space_group_name_H-M   'P 1'
#
loop_
_entity.id
_entity.type
_entity.pdbx_description
1 polymer ?
#
loop_
_entity_poly.entity_id
_entity_poly.type
_entity_poly.pdbx_seq_one_letter_code
_entity_poly.pdbx_strand_id
1 'polypeptide(L)'
;MKSLRAIAEQATGGIDKVLGGSLDKDQRHQIEQIVEKAVIKGLLEGQHRAVDAALKCPEADQDMAHKIAAEIRRNNDALIANLSSHPSVRLTA
;
A
#
# COMPACT_ATOMS: atom_id res chain seq x y z
N MET A 1 -2.39 -12.98 3.73
CA MET A 1 -2.66 -11.82 2.85
C MET A 1 -2.24 -12.20 1.44
N LYS A 2 -3.04 -11.86 0.41
CA LYS A 2 -2.57 -11.93 -0.98
C LYS A 2 -1.42 -10.92 -1.14
N SER A 3 -0.43 -11.23 -1.97
CA SER A 3 0.61 -10.24 -2.29
C SER A 3 -0.02 -9.03 -2.98
N LEU A 4 0.55 -7.84 -2.79
CA LEU A 4 0.07 -6.61 -3.43
C LEU A 4 -0.01 -6.77 -4.95
N ARG A 5 0.98 -7.47 -5.51
CA ARG A 5 1.03 -7.89 -6.90
C ARG A 5 -0.22 -8.67 -7.33
N ALA A 6 -0.64 -9.68 -6.57
CA ALA A 6 -1.83 -10.44 -6.89
C ALA A 6 -3.11 -9.58 -6.84
N ILE A 7 -3.14 -8.54 -6.01
CA ILE A 7 -4.23 -7.56 -5.96
C ILE A 7 -4.19 -6.69 -7.22
N ALA A 8 -3.01 -6.19 -7.61
CA ALA A 8 -2.83 -5.38 -8.80
C ALA A 8 -3.15 -6.14 -10.08
N GLU A 9 -2.61 -7.35 -10.25
CA GLU A 9 -2.90 -8.24 -11.39
C GLU A 9 -4.41 -8.55 -11.47
N GLN A 10 -5.05 -8.84 -10.33
CA GLN A 10 -6.49 -9.11 -10.29
C GLN A 10 -7.31 -7.88 -10.69
N ALA A 11 -6.93 -6.69 -10.21
CA ALA A 11 -7.60 -5.43 -10.54
C ALA A 11 -7.42 -5.07 -12.02
N THR A 12 -6.18 -5.16 -12.53
CA THR A 12 -5.88 -4.94 -13.96
C THR A 12 -6.65 -5.92 -14.83
N GLY A 13 -6.74 -7.19 -14.46
CA GLY A 13 -7.57 -8.16 -15.18
C GLY A 13 -9.07 -7.83 -15.14
N GLY A 14 -9.56 -7.22 -14.06
CA GLY A 14 -10.92 -6.69 -13.98
C GLY A 14 -11.15 -5.50 -14.92
N ILE A 15 -10.21 -4.56 -14.95
CA ILE A 15 -10.24 -3.38 -15.83
C ILE A 15 -10.19 -3.83 -17.30
N ASP A 16 -9.29 -4.74 -17.63
CA ASP A 16 -9.16 -5.33 -18.96
C ASP A 16 -10.47 -5.95 -19.44
N LYS A 17 -11.14 -6.72 -18.58
CA LYS A 17 -12.46 -7.31 -18.90
C LYS A 17 -13.52 -6.24 -19.18
N VAL A 18 -13.57 -5.16 -18.39
CA VAL A 18 -14.50 -4.05 -18.62
C VAL A 18 -14.23 -3.36 -19.97
N LEU A 19 -12.97 -3.28 -20.36
CA LEU A 19 -12.52 -2.72 -21.64
C LEU A 19 -12.55 -3.74 -22.81
N GLY A 20 -13.13 -4.93 -22.59
CA GLY A 20 -13.28 -5.94 -23.64
C GLY A 20 -12.00 -6.70 -24.02
N GLY A 21 -11.01 -6.77 -23.13
CA GLY A 21 -9.74 -7.47 -23.37
C GLY A 21 -8.78 -6.70 -24.29
N SER A 22 -8.98 -5.39 -24.43
CA SER A 22 -8.28 -4.53 -25.40
C SER A 22 -6.93 -4.00 -24.91
N LEU A 23 -6.56 -4.24 -23.65
CA LEU A 23 -5.31 -3.70 -23.11
C LEU A 23 -4.10 -4.48 -23.65
N ASP A 24 -3.18 -3.74 -24.24
CA ASP A 24 -1.86 -4.26 -24.61
C ASP A 24 -0.97 -4.50 -23.37
N LYS A 25 0.22 -5.06 -23.59
CA LYS A 25 1.14 -5.40 -22.50
C LYS A 25 1.64 -4.17 -21.73
N ASP A 26 1.89 -3.07 -22.43
CA ASP A 26 2.43 -1.85 -21.82
C ASP A 26 1.35 -1.15 -21.01
N GLN A 27 0.13 -1.08 -21.54
CA GLN A 27 -1.03 -0.56 -20.84
C GLN A 27 -1.36 -1.38 -19.59
N ARG A 28 -1.35 -2.71 -19.68
CA ARG A 28 -1.54 -3.59 -18.51
C ARG A 28 -0.50 -3.32 -17.45
N HIS A 29 0.78 -3.22 -17.84
CA HIS A 29 1.85 -2.97 -16.90
C HIS A 29 1.72 -1.61 -16.21
N GLN A 30 1.38 -0.56 -16.97
CA GLN A 30 1.12 0.77 -16.40
C GLN A 30 -0.05 0.77 -15.42
N ILE A 31 -1.14 0.08 -15.75
CA ILE A 31 -2.31 -0.04 -14.86
C ILE A 31 -1.95 -0.81 -13.59
N GLU A 32 -1.20 -1.91 -13.69
CA GLU A 32 -0.69 -2.63 -12.51
C GLU A 32 0.10 -1.70 -11.58
N GLN A 33 1.03 -0.91 -12.13
CA GLN A 33 1.80 0.05 -11.34
C GLN A 33 0.93 1.14 -10.69
N ILE A 34 -0.08 1.65 -11.40
CA ILE A 34 -1.02 2.64 -10.86
C ILE A 34 -1.81 2.04 -9.69
N VAL A 35 -2.31 0.82 -9.85
CA VAL A 35 -3.05 0.12 -8.80
C VAL A 35 -2.14 -0.14 -7.59
N GLU A 36 -0.92 -0.63 -7.79
CA GLU A 36 0.03 -0.83 -6.70
C GLU A 36 0.27 0.47 -5.92
N LYS A 37 0.56 1.58 -6.62
CA LYS A 37 0.76 2.89 -5.99
C LYS A 37 -0.48 3.36 -5.21
N ALA A 38 -1.68 3.18 -5.76
CA ALA A 38 -2.92 3.58 -5.09
C ALA A 38 -3.18 2.76 -3.82
N VAL A 39 -2.96 1.44 -3.86
CA VAL A 39 -3.14 0.56 -2.70
C VAL A 39 -2.12 0.89 -1.61
N ILE A 40 -0.85 1.14 -1.98
CA ILE A 40 0.19 1.59 -1.04
C ILE A 40 -0.24 2.87 -0.36
N LYS A 41 -0.63 3.88 -1.14
CA LYS A 41 -1.07 5.17 -0.61
C LYS A 41 -2.23 5.01 0.37
N GLY A 42 -3.24 4.23 0.01
CA GLY A 42 -4.40 3.97 0.89
C GLY A 42 -4.02 3.26 2.19
N LEU A 43 -3.09 2.29 2.14
CA LEU A 43 -2.58 1.61 3.32
C LEU A 43 -1.82 2.57 4.25
N LEU A 44 -0.93 3.39 3.69
CA LEU A 44 -0.16 4.38 4.46
C LEU A 44 -1.07 5.41 5.12
N GLU A 45 -2.05 5.95 4.39
CA GLU A 45 -3.02 6.89 4.95
C GLU A 45 -3.85 6.27 6.08
N GLY A 46 -4.27 5.00 5.93
CA GLY A 46 -4.98 4.27 6.99
C GLY A 46 -4.14 4.12 8.26
N GLN A 47 -2.85 3.83 8.10
CA GLN A 47 -1.94 3.65 9.21
C GLN A 47 -1.56 4.98 9.89
N HIS A 48 -1.41 6.07 9.13
CA HIS A 48 -1.28 7.41 9.71
C HIS A 48 -2.49 7.77 10.57
N ARG A 49 -3.71 7.53 10.09
CA ARG A 49 -4.93 7.74 10.89
C ARG A 49 -4.95 6.90 12.17
N ALA A 50 -4.44 5.66 12.12
CA ALA A 50 -4.35 4.79 13.29
C ALA A 50 -3.32 5.32 14.32
N VAL A 51 -2.17 5.83 13.86
CA VAL A 51 -1.19 6.52 14.71
C VAL A 51 -1.81 7.77 15.34
N ASP A 52 -2.47 8.62 14.54
CA ASP A 52 -3.11 9.84 15.03
C ASP A 52 -4.20 9.55 16.06
N ALA A 53 -4.95 8.47 15.88
CA ALA A 53 -5.95 8.01 16.85
C ALA A 53 -5.30 7.53 18.15
N ALA A 54 -4.22 6.75 18.07
CA ALA A 54 -3.49 6.29 19.24
C ALA A 54 -2.95 7.48 20.05
N LEU A 55 -2.34 8.47 19.39
CA LEU A 55 -1.76 9.65 20.04
C LEU A 55 -2.77 10.59 20.71
N LYS A 56 -4.08 10.39 20.47
CA LYS A 56 -5.17 11.13 21.14
C LYS A 56 -5.65 10.48 22.43
N CYS A 57 -5.01 9.41 22.90
CA CYS A 57 -5.37 8.76 24.16
C CYS A 57 -5.06 9.66 25.37
N PRO A 58 -5.82 9.54 26.48
CA PRO A 58 -5.52 10.21 27.75
C PRO A 58 -4.10 9.90 28.26
N GLU A 59 -3.52 10.78 29.09
CA GLU A 59 -2.14 10.65 29.62
C GLU A 59 -1.85 9.28 30.25
N ALA A 60 -2.85 8.67 30.91
CA ALA A 60 -2.70 7.34 31.52
C ALA A 60 -2.32 6.24 30.52
N ASP A 61 -2.69 6.39 29.25
CA ASP A 61 -2.47 5.40 28.18
C ASP A 61 -1.41 5.85 27.15
N GLN A 62 -0.77 7.01 27.34
CA GLN A 62 0.13 7.59 26.33
C GLN A 62 1.36 6.71 26.03
N ASP A 63 1.96 6.07 27.03
CA ASP A 63 3.11 5.19 26.82
C ASP A 63 2.73 3.98 25.92
N MET A 64 1.56 3.40 26.15
CA MET A 64 1.02 2.32 25.33
C MET A 64 0.69 2.81 23.92
N ALA A 65 0.05 3.98 23.80
CA ALA A 65 -0.25 4.60 22.51
C ALA A 65 1.01 4.87 21.68
N HIS A 66 2.09 5.35 22.31
CA HIS A 66 3.38 5.56 21.64
C HIS A 66 4.01 4.26 21.15
N LYS A 67 3.93 3.18 21.93
CA LYS A 67 4.41 1.84 21.53
C LYS A 67 3.65 1.31 20.31
N ILE A 68 2.31 1.37 20.36
CA ILE A 68 1.44 0.97 19.24
C ILE A 68 1.77 1.79 17.98
N ALA A 69 1.90 3.11 18.11
CA ALA A 69 2.27 3.97 16.99
C ALA A 69 3.64 3.63 16.40
N ALA A 70 4.62 3.27 17.24
CA ALA A 70 5.94 2.86 16.79
C ALA A 70 5.92 1.52 16.03
N GLU A 71 5.12 0.55 16.49
CA GLU A 71 4.95 -0.74 15.79
C GLU A 71 4.27 -0.58 14.44
N ILE A 72 3.22 0.26 14.37
CA ILE A 72 2.56 0.61 13.10
C ILE A 72 3.57 1.21 12.12
N ARG A 73 4.42 2.15 12.57
CA ARG A 73 5.47 2.74 11.72
C ARG A 73 6.49 1.71 11.23
N ARG A 74 6.97 0.80 12.09
CA ARG A 74 7.91 -0.26 11.65
C ARG A 74 7.31 -1.20 10.62
N ASN A 75 6.05 -1.59 10.79
CA ASN A 75 5.34 -2.41 9.80
C ASN A 75 5.12 -1.64 8.49
N ASN A 76 4.87 -0.32 8.60
CA ASN A 76 5.13 0.73 7.61
C ASN A 76 6.34 0.47 6.74
N ASP A 77 7.50 0.67 7.36
CA ASP A 77 8.78 0.70 6.70
C ASP A 77 9.10 -0.66 6.06
N ALA A 78 8.77 -1.76 6.74
CA ALA A 78 8.93 -3.11 6.21
C ALA A 78 8.05 -3.35 4.96
N LEU A 79 6.81 -2.86 4.97
CA LEU A 79 5.92 -2.95 3.81
C LEU A 79 6.48 -2.13 2.64
N ILE A 80 6.89 -0.88 2.89
CA ILE A 80 7.49 -0.03 1.86
C ILE A 80 8.77 -0.65 1.30
N ALA A 81 9.68 -1.14 2.16
CA ALA A 81 10.94 -1.75 1.75
C ALA A 81 10.74 -3.02 0.91
N ASN A 82 9.77 -3.86 1.27
CA ASN A 82 9.42 -5.04 0.48
C ASN A 82 8.83 -4.68 -0.89
N LEU A 83 8.18 -3.52 -0.99
CA LEU A 83 7.60 -3.04 -2.24
C LEU A 83 8.60 -2.25 -3.10
N SER A 84 9.52 -1.49 -2.50
CA SER A 84 10.55 -0.71 -3.18
C SER A 84 11.77 -1.54 -3.62
N SER A 85 12.05 -2.65 -2.95
CA SER A 85 13.05 -3.63 -3.37
C SER A 85 12.62 -4.44 -4.62
N HIS A 86 11.36 -4.27 -5.06
CA HIS A 86 10.83 -4.91 -6.26
C HIS A 86 11.19 -4.09 -7.52
N PRO A 87 11.75 -4.73 -8.57
CA PRO A 87 12.37 -4.03 -9.71
C PRO A 87 11.45 -3.10 -10.52
N SER A 88 10.12 -3.23 -10.41
CA SER A 88 9.14 -2.38 -11.10
C SER A 88 8.86 -1.03 -10.39
N VAL A 89 9.27 -0.86 -9.13
CA VAL A 89 9.04 0.36 -8.33
C VAL A 89 10.29 1.27 -8.31
N ARG A 90 11.45 0.76 -8.77
CA ARG A 90 12.75 1.48 -8.77
C ARG A 90 12.85 2.70 -9.70
N LEU A 91 11.84 2.98 -10.52
CA LEU A 91 11.93 4.01 -11.56
C LEU A 91 11.51 5.42 -11.15
N THR A 92 11.08 5.68 -9.90
CA THR A 92 10.67 7.03 -9.47
C THR A 92 11.05 7.39 -8.03
N ALA A 93 12.22 6.97 -7.54
CA ALA A 93 12.81 7.53 -6.33
C ALA A 93 13.90 8.54 -6.70
#